data_AF-A0A838WR63-F1
#
_entry.id   AF-A0A838WR63-F1
#
_cell.length_a   1.000
_cell.length_b   1.000
_cell.length_c   1.000
_cell.angle_alpha   90.00
_cell.angle_beta   90.00
_cell.angle_gamma   90.00
#
_symmetry.space_group_name_H-M   'P 1'
#
loop_
_entity.id
_entity.type
_entity.pdbx_description
1 polymer ?
#
loop_
_entity_poly.entity_id
_entity_poly.type
_entity_poly.pdbx_seq_one_letter_code
_entity_poly.pdbx_strand_id
1 'polypeptide(L)' 'MGHLRVNSGVLSPTVRLPDLEPLIQQRNYFVLHAPRQTGKTTAMLSLAKQLTDSGNYAAVMVSVEVGSAFNHDL' A
#
# COMPACT_ATOMS: atom_id res chain seq x y z
N MET A 1 3.68 -13.95 -18.87
CA MET A 1 3.73 -12.49 -18.62
C MET A 1 2.30 -11.97 -18.58
N GLY A 2 1.82 -11.53 -17.42
CA GLY A 2 0.48 -10.96 -17.26
C GLY A 2 0.57 -9.55 -16.68
N HIS A 3 -0.04 -8.58 -17.35
CA HIS A 3 -0.13 -7.19 -16.89
C HIS A 3 -1.44 -6.96 -16.16
N LEU A 4 -1.39 -6.57 -14.87
CA LEU A 4 -2.57 -6.14 -14.11
C LEU A 4 -2.72 -4.62 -14.18
N ARG A 5 -3.83 -4.13 -14.74
CA ARG A 5 -4.23 -2.70 -14.70
C ARG A 5 -5.23 -2.50 -13.56
N VAL A 6 -4.96 -1.52 -12.70
CA VAL A 6 -5.85 -1.15 -11.57
C VAL A 6 -6.77 0.01 -12.00
N ASN A 7 -8.08 -0.14 -11.83
CA ASN A 7 -9.09 0.88 -12.14
C ASN A 7 -9.51 1.66 -10.88
N SER A 8 -9.74 2.98 -11.01
CA SER A 8 -9.96 3.91 -9.90
C SER A 8 -11.44 4.01 -9.50
N GLY A 9 -11.83 3.29 -8.45
CA GLY A 9 -13.08 3.50 -7.70
C GLY A 9 -12.90 2.93 -6.29
N VAL A 10 -13.44 3.60 -5.25
CA VAL A 10 -13.28 3.27 -3.82
C VAL A 10 -13.67 1.82 -3.51
N LEU A 11 -12.71 0.92 -3.68
CA LEU A 11 -12.81 -0.51 -3.43
C LEU A 11 -11.79 -0.82 -2.34
N SER A 12 -12.14 -1.76 -1.46
CA SER A 12 -11.22 -2.31 -0.47
C SER A 12 -9.86 -2.60 -1.13
N PRO A 13 -8.71 -2.21 -0.54
CA PRO A 13 -7.38 -2.47 -1.12
C PRO A 13 -7.19 -3.93 -1.52
N THR A 14 -7.76 -4.86 -0.75
CA THR A 14 -7.78 -6.30 -1.02
C THR A 14 -8.47 -6.65 -2.34
N VAL A 15 -9.55 -5.96 -2.71
CA VAL A 15 -10.24 -6.16 -4.00
C VAL A 15 -9.37 -5.70 -5.17
N ARG A 16 -8.47 -4.75 -4.96
CA ARG A 16 -7.51 -4.31 -5.99
C ARG A 16 -6.27 -5.20 -6.08
N LEU A 17 -6.00 -6.02 -5.07
CA LEU A 17 -4.85 -6.93 -5.00
C LEU A 17 -5.27 -8.30 -4.44
N PRO A 18 -5.94 -9.15 -5.25
CA PRO A 18 -6.39 -10.47 -4.83
C PRO A 18 -5.25 -11.39 -4.33
N ASP A 19 -4.01 -11.14 -4.76
CA ASP A 19 -2.84 -11.94 -4.37
C ASP A 19 -2.19 -11.49 -3.03
N LEU A 20 -2.71 -10.45 -2.38
CA LEU A 20 -2.09 -9.85 -1.21
C LEU A 20 -2.31 -10.68 0.07
N GLU A 21 -3.49 -11.26 0.25
CA GLU A 21 -3.82 -12.05 1.45
C GLU A 21 -2.91 -13.28 1.62
N PRO A 22 -2.67 -14.11 0.58
CA PRO A 22 -1.73 -15.21 0.69
C PRO A 22 -0.31 -14.76 1.06
N LEU A 23 0.16 -13.63 0.52
CA LEU A 23 1.49 -13.09 0.83
C LEU A 23 1.60 -12.65 2.30
N ILE A 24 0.55 -12.04 2.85
CA ILE A 24 0.49 -11.64 4.26
C ILE A 24 0.47 -12.87 5.17
N GLN A 25 -0.32 -13.90 4.82
CA GLN A 25 -0.39 -15.16 5.57
C GLN A 25 0.95 -15.89 5.63
N GLN A 26 1.74 -15.81 4.55
CA GLN A 26 3.10 -16.36 4.50
C GLN A 26 4.11 -15.57 5.35
N ARG A 27 3.75 -14.39 5.86
CA ARG A 27 4.60 -13.50 6.67
C ARG A 27 5.92 -13.13 5.99
N ASN A 28 5.91 -13.06 4.67
CA ASN A 28 7.07 -12.69 3.85
C ASN A 28 7.04 -11.21 3.48
N TYR A 29 8.22 -10.67 3.16
CA TYR A 29 8.33 -9.34 2.57
C TYR A 29 7.93 -9.40 1.09
N PHE A 30 7.17 -8.40 0.64
CA PHE A 30 6.78 -8.25 -0.76
C PHE A 30 6.91 -6.79 -1.20
N VAL A 31 7.11 -6.58 -2.51
CA VAL A 31 7.20 -5.26 -3.11
C VAL A 31 5.93 -4.99 -3.91
N LEU A 32 5.24 -3.90 -3.58
CA LEU A 32 4.09 -3.42 -4.34
C LEU A 32 4.55 -2.46 -5.44
N HIS A 33 4.57 -2.93 -6.68
CA HIS A 33 4.77 -2.06 -7.84
C HIS A 33 3.46 -1.36 -8.21
N ALA A 34 3.38 -0.04 -8.05
CA ALA A 34 2.27 0.76 -8.54
C ALA A 34 2.74 2.03 -9.26
N PRO A 35 2.04 2.53 -10.28
CA PRO A 35 2.43 3.72 -11.04
C PRO A 35 2.56 4.98 -10.16
N ARG A 36 3.37 5.96 -10.56
CA ARG A 36 3.50 7.23 -9.84
C ARG A 36 2.11 7.91 -9.75
N GLN A 37 1.79 8.50 -8.59
CA GLN A 37 0.54 9.20 -8.26
C GLN A 37 -0.77 8.38 -8.10
N THR A 38 -0.74 7.05 -8.03
CA THR A 38 -1.97 6.23 -7.96
C THR A 38 -2.52 5.94 -6.55
N GLY A 39 -2.32 6.82 -5.57
CA GLY A 39 -2.89 6.63 -4.22
C GLY A 39 -2.29 5.49 -3.40
N LYS A 40 -0.99 5.16 -3.60
CA LYS A 40 -0.25 4.14 -2.83
C LYS A 40 -0.37 4.34 -1.32
N THR A 41 -0.18 5.57 -0.85
CA THR A 41 -0.29 5.93 0.58
C THR A 41 -1.68 5.59 1.11
N THR A 42 -2.73 6.01 0.41
CA THR A 42 -4.12 5.71 0.78
C THR A 42 -4.39 4.21 0.81
N ALA A 43 -3.92 3.46 -0.20
CA ALA A 43 -4.08 2.02 -0.25
C ALA A 43 -3.37 1.31 0.91
N MET A 44 -2.14 1.72 1.24
CA MET A 44 -1.36 1.15 2.36
C MET A 44 -1.99 1.46 3.71
N LEU A 45 -2.51 2.67 3.92
CA LEU A 45 -3.22 3.05 5.15
C LEU A 45 -4.51 2.24 5.32
N SER A 46 -5.31 2.12 4.26
CA SER A 46 -6.53 1.30 4.29
C SER A 46 -6.23 -0.17 4.56
N LEU A 47 -5.15 -0.71 4.00
CA LEU A 47 -4.71 -2.08 4.27
C LEU A 47 -4.30 -2.26 5.74
N ALA A 48 -3.48 -1.37 6.29
CA ALA A 48 -3.07 -1.43 7.69
C ALA A 48 -4.28 -1.38 8.64
N LYS A 49 -5.26 -0.52 8.34
CA LYS A 49 -6.51 -0.45 9.09
C LYS A 49 -7.27 -1.78 9.04
N GLN A 50 -7.45 -2.37 7.86
CA GLN A 50 -8.15 -3.66 7.71
C GLN A 50 -7.47 -4.81 8.44
N LEU A 51 -6.15 -4.89 8.36
CA LEU A 51 -5.38 -5.91 9.09
C LEU A 51 -5.54 -5.75 10.59
N THR A 52 -5.50 -4.51 11.09
CA THR A 52 -5.70 -4.21 12.50
C THR A 52 -7.12 -4.53 12.96
N ASP A 53 -8.13 -4.10 12.20
CA ASP A 53 -9.54 -4.35 12.49
C ASP A 53 -9.88 -5.85 12.44
N SER A 54 -9.11 -6.67 11.73
CA SER A 54 -9.28 -8.14 11.72
C SER A 54 -8.95 -8.81 13.05
N GLY A 55 -8.22 -8.12 13.95
CA GLY A 55 -7.76 -8.65 15.23
C GLY A 55 -6.60 -9.66 15.13
N ASN A 56 -6.22 -10.09 13.91
CA ASN A 56 -5.16 -11.08 13.71
C ASN A 56 -3.76 -10.47 13.59
N TYR A 57 -3.68 -9.16 13.31
CA TYR A 57 -2.44 -8.45 13.05
C TYR A 57 -2.44 -7.10 13.73
N ALA A 58 -1.28 -6.67 14.25
CA ALA A 58 -1.02 -5.26 14.50
C ALA A 58 -0.26 -4.72 13.28
N ALA A 59 -0.86 -3.79 12.53
CA ALA A 59 -0.26 -3.25 11.31
C ALA A 59 0.06 -1.76 11.45
N VAL A 60 1.26 -1.36 11.02
CA VAL A 60 1.72 0.04 11.02
C VAL A 60 2.22 0.39 9.63
N MET A 61 1.86 1.57 9.14
CA MET A 61 2.39 2.13 7.90
C MET A 61 3.50 3.13 8.23
N VAL A 62 4.67 2.91 7.65
CA VAL A 62 5.82 3.83 7.75
C VAL A 62 6.06 4.40 6.36
N SER A 63 6.06 5.73 6.25
CA SER A 63 6.49 6.41 5.04
C SER A 63 7.94 6.88 5.21
N VAL A 64 8.79 6.56 4.24
CA VAL A 64 10.15 7.08 4.15
C VAL A 64 10.21 7.90 2.88
N GLU A 65 9.83 9.17 3.00
CA GLU A 65 9.99 10.14 1.93
C GLU A 65 11.29 10.91 2.19
N VAL A 66 12.13 11.05 1.16
CA VAL A 66 13.24 12.00 1.24
C VAL A 66 12.58 13.38 1.33
N GLY A 67 12.73 14.05 2.47
CA GLY A 67 12.25 15.42 2.63
C GLY A 67 12.73 16.27 1.45
N SER A 68 11.83 17.06 0.88
CA SER A 68 12.22 18.02 -0.17
C SER A 68 13.40 18.85 0.34
N ALA A 69 14.44 19.01 -0.48
CA ALA A 69 15.50 19.96 -0.17
C ALA A 69 14.83 21.32 0.11
N PHE A 70 15.06 21.88 1.30
CA PHE A 70 14.66 23.25 1.60
C PHE A 70 15.44 24.15 0.65
N ASN A 71 14.79 24.67 -0.40
CA ASN A 71 15.36 25.74 -1.20
C ASN A 71 15.17 27.03 -0.38
N HIS A 72 16.12 27.29 0.51
CA HIS A 72 16.29 28.61 1.11
C HIS A 72 17.01 29.48 0.07
N ASP A 73 16.24 30.02 -0.86
CA ASP A 73 16.71 31.13 -1.69
C ASP A 73 16.34 32.41 -0.93
N LEU A 74 17.37 33.12 -0.45
CA LEU A 74 17.28 34.48 0.12
C LEU A 74 17.33 35.49 -1.01
#